data_AF-B5TQU9-F1
#
_entry.id   AF-B5TQU9-F1
#
_cell.length_a   1.000
_cell.length_b   1.000
_cell.length_c   1.000
_cell.angle_alpha   90.00
_cell.angle_beta   90.00
_cell.angle_gamma   90.00
#
_symmetry.space_group_name_H-M   'P 1'
#
loop_
_entity.id
_entity.type
_entity.pdbx_description
1 polymer ?
#
loop_
_entity_poly.entity_id
_entity_poly.type
_entity_poly.pdbx_seq_one_letter_code
_entity_poly.pdbx_strand_id
1 'polypeptide(L)'
;MSGGDGRGHNTGAHSTSGNINGGPTGLGVGGGASDGSGWSSENNPWGGGSGSGIHWGGGSGHGNGGGNSNSGGGSGTGGNLSAVAAPVAFGFPALSTPGAGGLAVSISAGALSAAIADIMAALKGPFKFGLWGVALYGVLPSQIAKDDPNMMSKIVTSLPADDITESPVSSLPLDKATVNVNVRVVDDVKDERQNISVVSGVPMSVPVVDAKPTERPGVFTASIPGAPVLNISVNNSTPAVQTLSPGVTNNTDKDVRPAGFTQGGNTRDAVIRFPKDSGHNAVYVSVSDVLSPDQVKQRQDEENRRQQEWDATHPVEAAERNYERARAELNQANEDVARNQERQAKAVQVYNSRKSELDAANKTLADAIAEIKQFDRFAHDPMAGGHRMWQMAGLKAQRAQTDVNNKQAAFDAAAKEKSDADAALSAAQERRKQKENKEKDAKDKLDKESKRNKPGKATGKGKPVGDKWLDDAGKDSGAPIPDRIADKLRDKEFKNFDDFRKKFWEEVSKDPDLSKQFKGSNKTNIQKGKAPFARKKDQVGGRERFELHHDKPISQDGGVYDMNNIRVTTPKRHIDIHRGK
;
A
#
# COMPACT_ATOMS: atom_id res chain seq x y z
N MET A 1 -10.72 25.27 61.83
CA MET A 1 -10.46 26.27 62.90
C MET A 1 -9.01 26.71 62.78
N SER A 2 -8.72 28.01 62.93
CA SER A 2 -7.41 28.71 63.00
C SER A 2 -6.23 28.19 62.15
N GLY A 3 -5.52 29.02 61.38
CA GLY A 3 -5.38 30.48 61.45
C GLY A 3 -3.92 30.83 61.76
N GLY A 4 -3.31 31.76 61.03
CA GLY A 4 -1.88 32.04 61.12
C GLY A 4 -1.41 33.03 60.05
N ASP A 5 -1.83 34.28 60.17
CA ASP A 5 -1.54 35.35 59.21
C ASP A 5 -0.08 35.83 59.26
N GLY A 6 0.46 36.24 58.10
CA GLY A 6 1.78 36.88 57.96
C GLY A 6 1.75 38.00 56.92
N ARG A 7 1.44 39.22 57.35
CA ARG A 7 1.20 40.42 56.52
C ARG A 7 2.47 40.94 55.78
N GLY A 8 2.28 41.67 54.66
CA GLY A 8 3.37 42.44 54.04
C GLY A 8 3.02 43.24 52.76
N HIS A 9 2.22 44.29 52.90
CA HIS A 9 1.97 45.47 52.01
C HIS A 9 2.88 45.69 50.77
N ASN A 10 2.39 45.95 49.54
CA ASN A 10 1.43 46.96 49.00
C ASN A 10 2.06 48.31 48.59
N THR A 11 2.11 48.58 47.27
CA THR A 11 1.81 49.83 46.50
C THR A 11 2.17 49.50 45.02
N GLY A 12 1.42 49.78 43.94
CA GLY A 12 0.46 50.86 43.68
C GLY A 12 1.17 52.03 42.95
N ALA A 13 0.75 52.56 41.79
CA ALA A 13 -0.34 52.19 40.87
C ALA A 13 -0.22 52.97 39.52
N HIS A 14 -0.99 52.56 38.48
CA HIS A 14 -1.35 53.33 37.26
C HIS A 14 -0.21 53.75 36.29
N SER A 15 -0.40 54.03 34.99
CA SER A 15 -1.37 53.71 33.91
C SER A 15 -0.74 54.27 32.59
N THR A 16 -0.95 53.80 31.35
CA THR A 16 -2.17 53.84 30.51
C THR A 16 -1.85 53.25 29.11
N SER A 17 -2.90 52.89 28.35
CA SER A 17 -2.95 52.49 26.92
C SER A 17 -2.27 51.16 26.53
N GLY A 18 -2.83 50.33 25.65
CA GLY A 18 -4.15 50.34 25.01
C GLY A 18 -4.28 49.22 23.96
N ASN A 19 -5.50 48.69 23.74
CA ASN A 19 -5.92 47.66 22.77
C ASN A 19 -5.27 46.26 22.93
N ILE A 20 -5.90 45.30 23.64
CA ILE A 20 -7.04 44.49 23.15
C ILE A 20 -6.80 43.86 21.76
N ASN A 21 -6.35 42.60 21.72
CA ASN A 21 -7.26 41.50 21.41
C ASN A 21 -6.75 40.16 21.97
N GLY A 22 -7.68 39.25 22.26
CA GLY A 22 -7.45 38.15 23.22
C GLY A 22 -6.61 36.97 22.73
N GLY A 23 -5.82 36.41 23.66
CA GLY A 23 -5.67 34.96 23.77
C GLY A 23 -6.72 34.38 24.74
N PRO A 24 -6.50 33.19 25.34
CA PRO A 24 -5.34 32.32 25.18
C PRO A 24 -5.67 30.81 25.05
N THR A 25 -4.59 30.05 24.95
CA THR A 25 -4.48 28.59 25.21
C THR A 25 -5.25 28.09 26.44
N GLY A 26 -5.83 26.89 26.33
CA GLY A 26 -6.29 26.09 27.47
C GLY A 26 -5.74 24.66 27.41
N LEU A 27 -4.65 24.38 28.13
CA LEU A 27 -4.20 23.02 28.41
C LEU A 27 -5.06 22.44 29.53
N GLY A 28 -5.73 21.31 29.28
CA GLY A 28 -6.48 20.55 30.28
C GLY A 28 -6.03 19.10 30.27
N VAL A 29 -5.40 18.66 31.36
CA VAL A 29 -4.96 17.26 31.53
C VAL A 29 -6.16 16.42 31.99
N GLY A 30 -6.45 15.34 31.27
CA GLY A 30 -7.51 14.40 31.64
C GLY A 30 -7.23 13.01 31.07
N GLY A 31 -6.80 12.07 31.93
CA GLY A 31 -6.65 10.68 31.53
C GLY A 31 -8.01 9.98 31.44
N GLY A 32 -8.26 9.30 30.33
CA GLY A 32 -9.44 8.46 30.12
C GLY A 32 -9.10 7.38 29.09
N ALA A 33 -9.42 6.13 29.40
CA ALA A 33 -9.19 5.02 28.49
C ALA A 33 -10.09 5.14 27.26
N SER A 34 -9.55 4.83 26.08
CA SER A 34 -10.35 4.66 24.86
C SER A 34 -10.62 3.17 24.64
N ASP A 35 -11.73 2.69 25.20
CA ASP A 35 -12.35 1.43 24.79
C ASP A 35 -13.11 1.63 23.46
N GLY A 36 -13.11 0.59 22.63
CA GLY A 36 -13.76 0.64 21.32
C GLY A 36 -15.18 0.09 21.37
N SER A 37 -16.15 0.80 20.80
CA SER A 37 -17.36 0.21 20.23
C SER A 37 -18.05 1.21 19.29
N GLY A 38 -18.68 0.72 18.22
CA GLY A 38 -19.27 1.62 17.22
C GLY A 38 -20.00 1.00 16.04
N TRP A 39 -20.43 -0.27 16.12
CA TRP A 39 -21.28 -0.89 15.08
C TRP A 39 -22.33 -1.85 15.69
N SER A 40 -23.49 -1.29 15.97
CA SER A 40 -24.81 -1.93 16.13
C SER A 40 -25.84 -0.85 15.78
N SER A 41 -26.98 -1.10 15.15
CA SER A 41 -27.71 -2.33 14.80
C SER A 41 -28.29 -2.20 13.36
N GLU A 42 -29.16 -3.02 12.75
CA GLU A 42 -30.08 -4.08 13.20
C GLU A 42 -30.52 -4.98 12.01
N ASN A 43 -30.93 -6.22 12.31
CA ASN A 43 -31.89 -7.14 11.63
C ASN A 43 -32.56 -6.78 10.25
N ASN A 44 -32.95 -7.71 9.35
CA ASN A 44 -32.78 -9.19 9.22
C ASN A 44 -33.22 -9.64 7.77
N PRO A 45 -33.99 -10.73 7.51
CA PRO A 45 -33.55 -12.01 6.91
C PRO A 45 -34.01 -12.31 5.45
N TRP A 46 -33.54 -13.46 4.91
CA TRP A 46 -33.87 -14.08 3.59
C TRP A 46 -33.34 -13.31 2.36
N GLY A 47 -32.94 -13.90 1.23
CA GLY A 47 -32.62 -15.28 0.80
C GLY A 47 -31.98 -15.15 -0.59
N GLY A 48 -30.82 -15.75 -0.89
CA GLY A 48 -30.77 -17.03 -1.61
C GLY A 48 -31.24 -16.93 -3.08
N GLY A 49 -30.34 -16.90 -4.06
CA GLY A 49 -30.71 -17.04 -5.48
C GLY A 49 -29.74 -16.42 -6.47
N SER A 50 -29.32 -17.21 -7.45
CA SER A 50 -28.48 -16.84 -8.58
C SER A 50 -29.27 -16.21 -9.75
N GLY A 51 -28.69 -15.20 -10.39
CA GLY A 51 -28.85 -14.97 -11.83
C GLY A 51 -29.97 -14.02 -12.31
N SER A 52 -29.74 -13.48 -13.51
CA SER A 52 -30.58 -12.52 -14.26
C SER A 52 -30.65 -11.09 -13.71
N GLY A 53 -30.78 -10.12 -14.62
CA GLY A 53 -30.51 -8.70 -14.37
C GLY A 53 -31.70 -7.90 -13.85
N ILE A 54 -31.41 -6.74 -13.27
CA ILE A 54 -32.43 -5.77 -12.83
C ILE A 54 -32.39 -4.54 -13.74
N HIS A 55 -33.46 -4.42 -14.51
CA HIS A 55 -33.84 -3.29 -15.34
C HIS A 55 -34.44 -2.20 -14.44
N TRP A 56 -33.88 -1.00 -14.44
CA TRP A 56 -34.46 0.14 -13.70
C TRP A 56 -35.47 0.87 -14.59
N GLY A 57 -36.76 0.71 -14.26
CA GLY A 57 -37.86 1.44 -14.90
C GLY A 57 -38.44 2.50 -13.97
N GLY A 58 -38.67 3.69 -14.51
CA GLY A 58 -39.35 4.81 -13.86
C GLY A 58 -39.09 6.10 -14.65
N GLY A 59 -40.07 6.93 -14.98
CA GLY A 59 -41.52 6.77 -14.86
C GLY A 59 -42.21 7.76 -15.82
N SER A 60 -43.38 7.41 -16.34
CA SER A 60 -44.08 8.20 -17.37
C SER A 60 -44.81 9.40 -16.77
N GLY A 61 -44.43 10.62 -17.19
CA GLY A 61 -45.20 11.85 -16.95
C GLY A 61 -45.46 12.56 -18.28
N HIS A 62 -46.73 12.78 -18.62
CA HIS A 62 -47.12 13.46 -19.86
C HIS A 62 -47.25 14.99 -19.64
N GLY A 63 -46.78 15.77 -20.60
CA GLY A 63 -47.02 17.22 -20.71
C GLY A 63 -46.85 17.64 -22.16
N ASN A 64 -47.87 18.29 -22.74
CA ASN A 64 -48.00 18.49 -24.19
C ASN A 64 -48.11 19.98 -24.57
N GLY A 65 -47.64 20.33 -25.77
CA GLY A 65 -47.73 21.66 -26.39
C GLY A 65 -46.42 22.46 -26.42
N GLY A 66 -46.03 23.14 -27.51
CA GLY A 66 -46.63 23.16 -28.86
C GLY A 66 -46.18 24.39 -29.69
N GLY A 67 -45.75 24.18 -30.93
CA GLY A 67 -45.33 25.24 -31.89
C GLY A 67 -43.92 25.81 -31.64
N ASN A 68 -43.18 26.33 -32.62
CA ASN A 68 -43.50 26.58 -34.04
C ASN A 68 -42.22 26.50 -34.92
N SER A 69 -42.43 26.15 -36.20
CA SER A 69 -41.58 26.26 -37.42
C SER A 69 -40.45 27.32 -37.39
N ASN A 70 -39.33 27.25 -38.13
CA ASN A 70 -38.97 26.56 -39.39
C ASN A 70 -37.41 26.59 -39.55
N SER A 71 -36.68 26.05 -40.54
CA SER A 71 -36.94 25.24 -41.77
C SER A 71 -35.62 24.64 -42.32
N GLY A 72 -35.65 23.40 -42.83
CA GLY A 72 -34.88 22.94 -44.01
C GLY A 72 -33.37 22.62 -43.89
N GLY A 73 -32.99 21.35 -44.10
CA GLY A 73 -31.59 20.99 -44.42
C GLY A 73 -31.14 19.54 -44.19
N GLY A 74 -31.52 18.61 -45.06
CA GLY A 74 -30.72 17.41 -45.40
C GLY A 74 -30.55 16.29 -44.34
N SER A 75 -31.22 15.15 -44.55
CA SER A 75 -30.97 13.91 -43.79
C SER A 75 -29.61 13.29 -44.10
N GLY A 76 -28.84 12.93 -43.06
CA GLY A 76 -27.61 12.15 -43.17
C GLY A 76 -27.29 11.43 -41.86
N THR A 77 -27.86 10.24 -41.66
CA THR A 77 -27.56 9.37 -40.52
C THR A 77 -26.20 8.68 -40.69
N GLY A 78 -25.12 9.46 -40.57
CA GLY A 78 -23.75 8.96 -40.43
C GLY A 78 -23.33 9.02 -38.97
N GLY A 79 -23.23 7.86 -38.30
CA GLY A 79 -22.69 7.77 -36.95
C GLY A 79 -21.22 8.16 -36.95
N ASN A 80 -20.90 9.38 -36.52
CA ASN A 80 -19.57 9.95 -36.66
C ASN A 80 -18.55 9.23 -35.75
N LEU A 81 -17.82 8.26 -36.32
CA LEU A 81 -16.65 7.57 -35.75
C LEU A 81 -15.47 8.54 -35.64
N SER A 82 -15.63 9.57 -34.79
CA SER A 82 -14.84 10.81 -34.82
C SER A 82 -13.60 10.82 -33.92
N ALA A 83 -13.23 9.69 -33.33
CA ALA A 83 -12.07 9.58 -32.45
C ALA A 83 -10.92 8.84 -33.17
N VAL A 84 -9.95 9.60 -33.68
CA VAL A 84 -8.68 9.08 -34.18
C VAL A 84 -7.61 9.45 -33.16
N ALA A 85 -7.21 8.49 -32.33
CA ALA A 85 -6.16 8.69 -31.33
C ALA A 85 -4.77 8.76 -31.98
N ALA A 86 -3.82 9.42 -31.34
CA ALA A 86 -2.42 9.35 -31.76
C ALA A 86 -1.88 7.91 -31.55
N PRO A 87 -1.05 7.36 -32.47
CA PRO A 87 -0.49 6.02 -32.33
C PRO A 87 0.42 5.90 -31.10
N VAL A 88 0.13 4.96 -30.21
CA VAL A 88 0.90 4.70 -28.98
C VAL A 88 1.76 3.45 -29.16
N ALA A 89 2.98 3.47 -28.61
CA ALA A 89 3.89 2.31 -28.63
C ALA A 89 3.40 1.18 -27.71
N PHE A 90 3.72 -0.07 -28.05
CA PHE A 90 3.41 -1.21 -27.18
C PHE A 90 3.99 -1.04 -25.77
N GLY A 91 3.15 -1.34 -24.78
CA GLY A 91 3.43 -1.26 -23.35
C GLY A 91 3.29 0.15 -22.75
N PHE A 92 3.14 1.20 -23.55
CA PHE A 92 2.83 2.54 -23.05
C PHE A 92 1.32 2.69 -22.79
N PRO A 93 0.92 3.37 -21.69
CA PRO A 93 -0.48 3.57 -21.33
C PRO A 93 -1.05 4.79 -22.04
N ALA A 94 -2.15 4.60 -22.76
CA ALA A 94 -2.94 5.67 -23.36
C ALA A 94 -4.10 6.06 -22.44
N LEU A 95 -4.19 7.32 -22.03
CA LEU A 95 -5.39 7.85 -21.40
C LEU A 95 -6.41 8.19 -22.50
N SER A 96 -7.61 7.60 -22.44
CA SER A 96 -8.63 7.73 -23.48
C SER A 96 -10.03 7.86 -22.86
N THR A 97 -10.73 8.95 -23.17
CA THR A 97 -12.11 9.19 -22.71
C THR A 97 -13.10 8.54 -23.69
N PRO A 98 -13.98 7.63 -23.25
CA PRO A 98 -14.95 7.00 -24.15
C PRO A 98 -15.91 8.01 -24.78
N GLY A 99 -16.05 7.97 -26.11
CA GLY A 99 -17.12 8.66 -26.84
C GLY A 99 -18.35 7.78 -27.02
N ALA A 100 -19.38 8.29 -27.72
CA ALA A 100 -20.59 7.52 -28.04
C ALA A 100 -20.31 6.26 -28.88
N GLY A 101 -19.26 6.27 -29.71
CA GLY A 101 -18.77 5.10 -30.44
C GLY A 101 -17.83 4.18 -29.66
N GLY A 102 -17.56 4.47 -28.38
CA GLY A 102 -16.60 3.74 -27.55
C GLY A 102 -15.23 4.41 -27.42
N LEU A 103 -14.21 3.61 -27.09
CA LEU A 103 -12.82 4.03 -26.95
C LEU A 103 -12.11 4.03 -28.31
N ALA A 104 -11.27 5.04 -28.56
CA ALA A 104 -10.32 5.00 -29.68
C ALA A 104 -8.95 4.50 -29.19
N VAL A 105 -8.37 3.57 -29.94
CA VAL A 105 -7.06 2.99 -29.68
C VAL A 105 -6.29 2.98 -31.00
N SER A 106 -5.19 3.72 -31.06
CA SER A 106 -4.26 3.65 -32.18
C SER A 106 -2.92 3.09 -31.70
N ILE A 107 -2.46 2.03 -32.35
CA ILE A 107 -1.32 1.23 -31.93
C ILE A 107 -0.25 1.37 -32.99
N SER A 108 0.94 1.82 -32.60
CA SER A 108 2.10 1.76 -33.48
C SER A 108 2.66 0.34 -33.48
N ALA A 109 2.57 -0.37 -34.60
CA ALA A 109 3.14 -1.69 -34.73
C ALA A 109 4.68 -1.59 -34.75
N GLY A 110 5.31 -2.08 -33.70
CA GLY A 110 6.76 -2.15 -33.56
C GLY A 110 7.14 -3.25 -32.58
N ALA A 111 8.44 -3.42 -32.34
CA ALA A 111 8.90 -4.26 -31.24
C ALA A 111 8.45 -3.66 -29.89
N LEU A 112 8.20 -4.52 -28.91
CA LEU A 112 8.02 -4.10 -27.52
C LEU A 112 9.27 -3.34 -27.04
N SER A 113 9.09 -2.29 -26.23
CA SER A 113 10.24 -1.57 -25.67
C SER A 113 11.10 -2.48 -24.79
N ALA A 114 12.42 -2.38 -24.93
CA ALA A 114 13.37 -3.22 -24.19
C ALA A 114 13.10 -3.21 -22.67
N ALA A 115 12.83 -2.03 -22.10
CA ALA A 115 12.51 -1.89 -20.68
C ALA A 115 11.30 -2.72 -20.21
N ILE A 116 10.29 -2.94 -21.07
CA ILE A 116 9.11 -3.75 -20.72
C ILE A 116 9.37 -5.23 -20.98
N ALA A 117 10.15 -5.57 -22.02
CA ALA A 117 10.67 -6.92 -22.22
C ALA A 117 11.52 -7.39 -21.03
N ASP A 118 12.42 -6.53 -20.53
CA ASP A 118 13.26 -6.78 -19.35
C ASP A 118 12.41 -6.99 -18.08
N ILE A 119 11.36 -6.19 -17.88
CA ILE A 119 10.41 -6.36 -16.76
C ILE A 119 9.65 -7.69 -16.86
N MET A 120 9.20 -8.08 -18.06
CA MET A 120 8.56 -9.39 -18.26
C MET A 120 9.54 -10.56 -18.09
N ALA A 121 10.82 -10.39 -18.44
CA ALA A 121 11.86 -11.37 -18.18
C ALA A 121 12.17 -11.49 -16.68
N ALA A 122 12.28 -10.37 -15.96
CA ALA A 122 12.46 -10.33 -14.51
C ALA A 122 11.29 -11.01 -13.77
N LEU A 123 10.05 -10.80 -14.22
CA LEU A 123 8.84 -11.46 -13.71
C LEU A 123 8.75 -12.97 -13.99
N LYS A 124 9.55 -13.49 -14.92
CA LYS A 124 9.74 -14.94 -15.16
C LYS A 124 10.84 -15.55 -14.29
N GLY A 125 11.40 -14.78 -13.35
CA GLY A 125 12.42 -15.23 -12.40
C GLY A 125 11.95 -16.35 -11.45
N PRO A 126 12.87 -17.04 -10.76
CA PRO A 126 12.58 -18.22 -9.93
C PRO A 126 12.00 -17.84 -8.56
N PHE A 127 10.81 -17.25 -8.54
CA PHE A 127 10.10 -16.87 -7.32
C PHE A 127 9.37 -18.05 -6.65
N LYS A 128 9.04 -17.93 -5.36
CA LYS A 128 8.07 -18.81 -4.69
C LYS A 128 6.73 -18.71 -5.47
N PHE A 129 6.02 -19.83 -5.66
CA PHE A 129 4.73 -19.85 -6.35
C PHE A 129 3.75 -18.85 -5.70
N GLY A 130 3.21 -17.95 -6.51
CA GLY A 130 2.39 -16.81 -6.06
C GLY A 130 2.26 -15.80 -7.19
N LEU A 131 1.33 -14.85 -7.05
CA LEU A 131 1.15 -13.78 -8.04
C LEU A 131 2.08 -12.62 -7.68
N TRP A 132 3.07 -12.38 -8.53
CA TRP A 132 4.06 -11.31 -8.42
C TRP A 132 3.78 -10.26 -9.49
N GLY A 133 4.22 -9.02 -9.26
CA GLY A 133 4.09 -7.95 -10.23
C GLY A 133 5.12 -6.84 -10.08
N VAL A 134 5.24 -6.04 -11.14
CA VAL A 134 6.04 -4.81 -11.20
C VAL A 134 5.11 -3.67 -11.61
N ALA A 135 5.12 -2.59 -10.81
CA ALA A 135 4.34 -1.41 -11.12
C ALA A 135 5.01 -0.62 -12.26
N LEU A 136 4.37 -0.57 -13.43
CA LEU A 136 4.87 0.21 -14.55
C LEU A 136 4.59 1.70 -14.34
N TYR A 137 3.34 2.03 -14.05
CA TYR A 137 2.86 3.41 -14.03
C TYR A 137 2.00 3.70 -12.81
N GLY A 138 2.19 4.87 -12.19
CA GLY A 138 1.32 5.40 -11.14
C GLY A 138 0.25 6.33 -11.72
N VAL A 139 -0.97 6.26 -11.19
CA VAL A 139 -2.10 7.09 -11.61
C VAL A 139 -2.31 8.24 -10.61
N LEU A 140 -2.62 9.43 -11.11
CA LEU A 140 -2.90 10.65 -10.34
C LEU A 140 -4.28 11.21 -10.72
N PRO A 141 -5.36 10.77 -10.05
CA PRO A 141 -6.73 11.19 -10.35
C PRO A 141 -6.92 12.72 -10.35
N SER A 142 -6.25 13.44 -9.44
CA SER A 142 -6.33 14.90 -9.32
C SER A 142 -5.67 15.68 -10.47
N GLN A 143 -4.84 15.04 -11.29
CA GLN A 143 -4.32 15.64 -12.51
C GLN A 143 -5.24 15.32 -13.70
N ILE A 144 -5.75 14.09 -13.79
CA ILE A 144 -6.71 13.66 -14.82
C ILE A 144 -8.01 14.47 -14.73
N ALA A 145 -8.51 14.73 -13.52
CA ALA A 145 -9.74 15.49 -13.25
C ALA A 145 -9.72 16.94 -13.76
N LYS A 146 -8.56 17.47 -14.18
CA LYS A 146 -8.46 18.81 -14.79
C LYS A 146 -8.95 18.83 -16.22
N ASP A 147 -8.68 17.75 -16.96
CA ASP A 147 -9.01 17.59 -18.38
C ASP A 147 -10.28 16.71 -18.56
N ASP A 148 -10.54 15.81 -17.60
CA ASP A 148 -11.77 15.00 -17.51
C ASP A 148 -12.36 15.04 -16.08
N PRO A 149 -13.14 16.09 -15.73
CA PRO A 149 -13.74 16.24 -14.41
C PRO A 149 -14.73 15.13 -14.02
N ASN A 150 -15.25 14.39 -15.01
CA ASN A 150 -16.22 13.32 -14.80
C ASN A 150 -15.56 11.96 -14.54
N MET A 151 -14.22 11.87 -14.61
CA MET A 151 -13.45 10.65 -14.37
C MET A 151 -13.89 9.46 -15.24
N MET A 152 -14.34 9.75 -16.47
CA MET A 152 -14.82 8.74 -17.43
C MET A 152 -13.69 8.05 -18.19
N SER A 153 -12.50 8.67 -18.19
CA SER A 153 -11.31 8.20 -18.88
C SER A 153 -10.87 6.81 -18.42
N LYS A 154 -10.34 6.06 -19.38
CA LYS A 154 -9.77 4.72 -19.20
C LYS A 154 -8.30 4.76 -19.56
N ILE A 155 -7.52 3.93 -18.88
CA ILE A 155 -6.12 3.70 -19.23
C ILE A 155 -6.08 2.44 -20.08
N VAL A 156 -5.66 2.58 -21.34
CA VAL A 156 -5.53 1.47 -22.29
C VAL A 156 -4.05 1.15 -22.46
N THR A 157 -3.66 -0.08 -22.17
CA THR A 157 -2.29 -0.58 -22.43
C THR A 157 -2.39 -1.75 -23.39
N SER A 158 -1.54 -1.76 -24.43
CA SER A 158 -1.51 -2.84 -25.44
C SER A 158 -0.13 -3.47 -25.53
N LEU A 159 -0.06 -4.74 -25.90
CA LEU A 159 1.17 -5.53 -26.05
C LEU A 159 1.01 -6.53 -27.22
N PRO A 160 2.09 -6.97 -27.88
CA PRO A 160 2.02 -8.08 -28.84
C PRO A 160 1.49 -9.33 -28.14
N ALA A 161 0.50 -10.02 -28.72
CA ALA A 161 -0.14 -11.13 -28.00
C ALA A 161 0.82 -12.33 -27.78
N ASP A 162 1.67 -12.63 -28.76
CA ASP A 162 2.61 -13.76 -28.70
C ASP A 162 3.75 -13.56 -27.68
N ASP A 163 4.01 -12.34 -27.19
CA ASP A 163 4.95 -12.09 -26.08
C ASP A 163 4.38 -12.54 -24.72
N ILE A 164 3.05 -12.71 -24.66
CA ILE A 164 2.27 -12.92 -23.44
C ILE A 164 1.69 -14.33 -23.36
N THR A 165 1.17 -14.86 -24.47
CA THR A 165 0.51 -16.17 -24.49
C THR A 165 1.50 -17.33 -24.30
N GLU A 166 1.01 -18.46 -23.78
CA GLU A 166 1.82 -19.69 -23.67
C GLU A 166 2.07 -20.36 -25.03
N SER A 167 1.15 -20.15 -25.98
CA SER A 167 1.20 -20.67 -27.36
C SER A 167 0.93 -19.53 -28.34
N PRO A 168 1.50 -19.56 -29.57
CA PRO A 168 1.23 -18.54 -30.58
C PRO A 168 -0.25 -18.43 -30.92
N VAL A 169 -0.80 -17.22 -30.99
CA VAL A 169 -2.24 -16.98 -31.23
C VAL A 169 -2.70 -17.51 -32.58
N SER A 170 -1.80 -17.52 -33.57
CA SER A 170 -2.00 -18.12 -34.89
C SER A 170 -2.29 -19.63 -34.86
N SER A 171 -1.89 -20.34 -33.80
CA SER A 171 -2.13 -21.77 -33.60
C SER A 171 -3.43 -22.08 -32.85
N LEU A 172 -4.12 -21.07 -32.32
CA LEU A 172 -5.33 -21.28 -31.53
C LEU A 172 -6.53 -21.65 -32.42
N PRO A 173 -7.32 -22.67 -32.03
CA PRO A 173 -8.61 -22.96 -32.66
C PRO A 173 -9.52 -21.72 -32.75
N LEU A 174 -10.30 -21.63 -33.83
CA LEU A 174 -11.16 -20.47 -34.09
C LEU A 174 -12.27 -20.32 -33.03
N ASP A 175 -12.72 -21.43 -32.44
CA ASP A 175 -13.76 -21.55 -31.42
C ASP A 175 -13.27 -21.33 -29.97
N LYS A 176 -11.97 -21.13 -29.75
CA LYS A 176 -11.42 -20.86 -28.41
C LYS A 176 -11.77 -19.45 -27.92
N ALA A 177 -12.71 -19.39 -27.00
CA ALA A 177 -13.10 -18.15 -26.31
C ALA A 177 -12.05 -17.62 -25.29
N THR A 178 -11.04 -18.41 -24.92
CA THR A 178 -9.98 -18.02 -23.98
C THR A 178 -8.62 -18.61 -24.36
N VAL A 179 -7.56 -17.93 -23.93
CA VAL A 179 -6.14 -18.34 -24.10
C VAL A 179 -5.38 -18.20 -22.78
N ASN A 180 -4.45 -19.12 -22.51
CA ASN A 180 -3.55 -19.03 -21.36
C ASN A 180 -2.46 -17.98 -21.59
N VAL A 181 -2.10 -17.26 -20.53
CA VAL A 181 -1.12 -16.17 -20.57
C VAL A 181 -0.13 -16.27 -19.42
N ASN A 182 1.15 -16.05 -19.74
CA ASN A 182 2.24 -16.00 -18.77
C ASN A 182 2.20 -14.71 -17.93
N VAL A 183 1.72 -13.61 -18.51
CA VAL A 183 1.64 -12.31 -17.85
C VAL A 183 0.30 -11.63 -18.14
N ARG A 184 -0.11 -10.66 -17.31
CA ARG A 184 -1.23 -9.74 -17.58
C ARG A 184 -0.86 -8.32 -17.19
N VAL A 185 -1.44 -7.34 -17.86
CA VAL A 185 -1.39 -5.92 -17.45
C VAL A 185 -2.68 -5.60 -16.70
N VAL A 186 -2.57 -5.17 -15.46
CA VAL A 186 -3.71 -4.97 -14.54
C VAL A 186 -3.55 -3.69 -13.70
N ASP A 187 -4.67 -3.14 -13.25
CA ASP A 187 -4.68 -2.18 -12.16
C ASP A 187 -4.34 -2.86 -10.82
N ASP A 188 -3.47 -2.26 -10.02
CA ASP A 188 -3.14 -2.72 -8.66
C ASP A 188 -3.05 -1.52 -7.71
N VAL A 189 -3.62 -1.64 -6.51
CA VAL A 189 -3.67 -0.54 -5.53
C VAL A 189 -2.66 -0.82 -4.42
N LYS A 190 -1.65 0.04 -4.32
CA LYS A 190 -0.58 -0.02 -3.32
C LYS A 190 -0.22 1.38 -2.88
N ASP A 191 0.14 1.52 -1.60
CA ASP A 191 0.60 2.78 -1.01
C ASP A 191 -0.34 3.96 -1.30
N GLU A 192 -1.65 3.72 -1.11
CA GLU A 192 -2.75 4.68 -1.36
C GLU A 192 -2.84 5.21 -2.79
N ARG A 193 -2.25 4.48 -3.76
CA ARG A 193 -2.23 4.84 -5.18
C ARG A 193 -2.68 3.69 -6.07
N GLN A 194 -3.50 4.00 -7.07
CA GLN A 194 -3.73 3.09 -8.19
C GLN A 194 -2.50 3.10 -9.11
N ASN A 195 -2.00 1.92 -9.44
CA ASN A 195 -0.92 1.71 -10.39
C ASN A 195 -1.39 0.80 -11.53
N ILE A 196 -0.74 0.89 -12.70
CA ILE A 196 -0.82 -0.10 -13.77
C ILE A 196 0.43 -0.97 -13.68
N SER A 197 0.23 -2.27 -13.52
CA SER A 197 1.27 -3.25 -13.20
C SER A 197 1.25 -4.42 -14.18
N VAL A 198 2.41 -5.00 -14.46
CA VAL A 198 2.50 -6.34 -15.08
C VAL A 198 2.52 -7.37 -13.97
N VAL A 199 1.71 -8.42 -14.07
CA VAL A 199 1.65 -9.53 -13.09
C VAL A 199 1.92 -10.89 -13.73
N SER A 200 2.49 -11.82 -12.97
CA SER A 200 2.95 -13.16 -13.40
C SER A 200 3.02 -14.14 -12.20
N GLY A 201 3.31 -15.42 -12.46
CA GLY A 201 3.69 -16.42 -11.43
C GLY A 201 2.60 -17.41 -10.99
N VAL A 202 1.38 -17.28 -11.52
CA VAL A 202 0.28 -18.26 -11.39
C VAL A 202 -0.37 -18.53 -12.74
N PRO A 203 -1.07 -19.66 -12.93
CA PRO A 203 -1.84 -19.91 -14.16
C PRO A 203 -2.91 -18.84 -14.37
N MET A 204 -2.89 -18.19 -15.54
CA MET A 204 -3.83 -17.14 -15.91
C MET A 204 -4.37 -17.38 -17.32
N SER A 205 -5.59 -16.93 -17.57
CA SER A 205 -6.22 -16.98 -18.89
C SER A 205 -7.03 -15.71 -19.15
N VAL A 206 -7.05 -15.25 -20.40
CA VAL A 206 -7.83 -14.09 -20.83
C VAL A 206 -8.79 -14.44 -21.97
N PRO A 207 -9.88 -13.69 -22.16
CA PRO A 207 -10.74 -13.80 -23.33
C PRO A 207 -9.97 -13.64 -24.64
N VAL A 208 -10.42 -14.36 -25.67
CA VAL A 208 -10.05 -14.11 -27.07
C VAL A 208 -11.24 -13.43 -27.75
N VAL A 209 -10.98 -12.29 -28.41
CA VAL A 209 -12.01 -11.48 -29.08
C VAL A 209 -11.64 -11.31 -30.54
N ASP A 210 -12.53 -11.71 -31.44
CA ASP A 210 -12.37 -11.47 -32.88
C ASP A 210 -12.76 -10.02 -33.23
N ALA A 211 -11.83 -9.29 -33.82
CA ALA A 211 -12.03 -7.92 -34.28
C ALA A 211 -12.82 -7.89 -35.60
N LYS A 212 -13.80 -7.00 -35.70
CA LYS A 212 -14.68 -6.85 -36.87
C LYS A 212 -14.26 -5.63 -37.69
N PRO A 213 -14.10 -5.74 -39.02
CA PRO A 213 -13.87 -4.58 -39.89
C PRO A 213 -14.96 -3.51 -39.73
N THR A 214 -14.59 -2.25 -39.98
CA THR A 214 -15.53 -1.11 -40.04
C THR A 214 -15.57 -0.51 -41.43
N GLU A 215 -16.45 0.48 -41.65
CA GLU A 215 -16.48 1.28 -42.88
C GLU A 215 -15.18 2.05 -43.14
N ARG A 216 -14.34 2.29 -42.12
CA ARG A 216 -13.05 2.95 -42.25
C ARG A 216 -11.94 1.90 -42.47
N PRO A 217 -11.25 1.90 -43.62
CA PRO A 217 -10.15 0.96 -43.88
C PRO A 217 -9.06 1.03 -42.81
N GLY A 218 -8.57 -0.13 -42.38
CA GLY A 218 -7.57 -0.24 -41.30
C GLY A 218 -8.10 0.03 -39.88
N VAL A 219 -9.41 0.22 -39.71
CA VAL A 219 -10.07 0.39 -38.40
C VAL A 219 -11.01 -0.78 -38.13
N PHE A 220 -10.88 -1.39 -36.96
CA PHE A 220 -11.64 -2.54 -36.51
C PHE A 220 -12.37 -2.24 -35.20
N THR A 221 -13.47 -2.94 -34.93
CA THR A 221 -14.15 -2.92 -33.63
C THR A 221 -13.89 -4.21 -32.86
N ALA A 222 -13.63 -4.10 -31.56
CA ALA A 222 -13.53 -5.23 -30.65
C ALA A 222 -14.32 -4.96 -29.36
N SER A 223 -15.08 -5.95 -28.89
CA SER A 223 -15.92 -5.83 -27.70
C SER A 223 -15.39 -6.73 -26.59
N ILE A 224 -14.53 -6.19 -25.73
CA ILE A 224 -14.06 -6.89 -24.52
C ILE A 224 -15.22 -6.93 -23.50
N PRO A 225 -15.57 -8.09 -22.92
CA PRO A 225 -16.65 -8.19 -21.93
C PRO A 225 -16.46 -7.22 -20.75
N GLY A 226 -17.42 -6.30 -20.58
CA GLY A 226 -17.40 -5.31 -19.50
C GLY A 226 -16.55 -4.05 -19.75
N ALA A 227 -15.95 -3.89 -20.93
CA ALA A 227 -15.34 -2.64 -21.37
C ALA A 227 -16.22 -1.91 -22.41
N PRO A 228 -16.04 -0.59 -22.63
CA PRO A 228 -16.56 0.07 -23.82
C PRO A 228 -16.01 -0.58 -25.10
N VAL A 229 -16.77 -0.49 -26.21
CA VAL A 229 -16.29 -0.96 -27.53
C VAL A 229 -14.97 -0.28 -27.88
N LEU A 230 -13.98 -1.04 -28.35
CA LEU A 230 -12.69 -0.52 -28.77
C LEU A 230 -12.69 -0.36 -30.29
N ASN A 231 -12.42 0.86 -30.76
CA ASN A 231 -12.14 1.17 -32.17
C ASN A 231 -10.63 1.18 -32.34
N ILE A 232 -10.09 0.13 -32.94
CA ILE A 232 -8.67 -0.18 -32.99
C ILE A 232 -8.14 0.10 -34.39
N SER A 233 -7.05 0.86 -34.45
CA SER A 233 -6.23 1.02 -35.65
C SER A 233 -4.81 0.57 -35.36
N VAL A 234 -4.21 -0.20 -36.26
CA VAL A 234 -2.81 -0.65 -36.18
C VAL A 234 -2.05 0.03 -37.31
N ASN A 235 -1.05 0.83 -36.96
CA ASN A 235 -0.31 1.68 -37.90
C ASN A 235 1.19 1.39 -37.84
N ASN A 236 1.81 1.22 -39.00
CA ASN A 236 3.22 0.84 -39.13
C ASN A 236 4.09 2.02 -39.64
N SER A 237 3.48 3.16 -39.98
CA SER A 237 4.10 4.21 -40.81
C SER A 237 4.25 5.55 -40.10
N THR A 238 3.76 5.67 -38.86
CA THR A 238 3.70 6.91 -38.08
C THR A 238 4.54 6.81 -36.80
N PRO A 239 5.24 7.87 -36.37
CA PRO A 239 5.98 7.87 -35.11
C PRO A 239 5.07 7.58 -33.91
N ALA A 240 5.52 6.66 -33.06
CA ALA A 240 4.79 6.28 -31.85
C ALA A 240 4.94 7.33 -30.74
N VAL A 241 3.84 7.70 -30.11
CA VAL A 241 3.84 8.50 -28.87
C VAL A 241 4.39 7.65 -27.73
N GLN A 242 5.43 8.16 -27.07
CA GLN A 242 6.05 7.57 -25.86
C GLN A 242 5.97 8.53 -24.65
N THR A 243 5.37 9.71 -24.82
CA THR A 243 5.10 10.66 -23.72
C THR A 243 3.85 10.25 -22.96
N LEU A 244 3.93 10.17 -21.64
CA LEU A 244 2.78 9.87 -20.79
C LEU A 244 1.81 11.05 -20.74
N SER A 245 0.51 10.75 -20.73
CA SER A 245 -0.56 11.73 -20.52
C SER A 245 -0.48 12.38 -19.12
N PRO A 246 -0.90 13.64 -18.96
CA PRO A 246 -1.05 14.25 -17.63
C PRO A 246 -1.80 13.34 -16.66
N GLY A 247 -1.20 13.13 -15.49
CA GLY A 247 -1.75 12.25 -14.46
C GLY A 247 -1.41 10.76 -14.60
N VAL A 248 -0.62 10.35 -15.59
CA VAL A 248 0.06 9.04 -15.60
C VAL A 248 1.55 9.27 -15.44
N THR A 249 2.18 8.60 -14.46
CA THR A 249 3.60 8.77 -14.11
C THR A 249 4.36 7.46 -14.25
N ASN A 250 5.57 7.46 -14.80
CA ASN A 250 6.44 6.28 -14.81
C ASN A 250 6.97 6.05 -13.39
N ASN A 251 6.73 4.87 -12.80
CA ASN A 251 7.30 4.52 -11.50
C ASN A 251 8.80 4.21 -11.70
N THR A 252 9.69 4.92 -11.03
CA THR A 252 11.15 4.65 -11.11
C THR A 252 11.55 3.38 -10.34
N ASP A 253 10.77 3.06 -9.30
CA ASP A 253 10.80 1.79 -8.58
C ASP A 253 10.20 0.69 -9.46
N LYS A 254 11.04 -0.29 -9.83
CA LYS A 254 10.69 -1.46 -10.66
C LYS A 254 10.87 -2.78 -9.90
N ASP A 255 10.84 -2.75 -8.58
CA ASP A 255 10.96 -3.96 -7.76
C ASP A 255 9.85 -4.97 -8.07
N VAL A 256 10.21 -6.25 -8.13
CA VAL A 256 9.22 -7.34 -8.17
C VAL A 256 8.63 -7.52 -6.77
N ARG A 257 7.32 -7.32 -6.64
CA ARG A 257 6.58 -7.38 -5.36
C ARG A 257 5.38 -8.32 -5.48
N PRO A 258 4.84 -8.88 -4.38
CA PRO A 258 3.57 -9.60 -4.42
C PRO A 258 2.46 -8.67 -4.95
N ALA A 259 1.66 -9.16 -5.90
CA ALA A 259 0.52 -8.40 -6.43
C ALA A 259 -0.59 -8.24 -5.36
N GLY A 260 -1.42 -7.20 -5.46
CA GLY A 260 -2.58 -7.03 -4.58
C GLY A 260 -3.62 -8.17 -4.72
N PHE A 261 -4.38 -8.44 -3.66
CA PHE A 261 -5.48 -9.42 -3.68
C PHE A 261 -6.67 -8.98 -4.54
N THR A 262 -6.77 -7.69 -4.84
CA THR A 262 -7.80 -7.06 -5.69
C THR A 262 -7.28 -6.66 -7.06
N GLN A 263 -6.05 -7.06 -7.42
CA GLN A 263 -5.45 -6.76 -8.73
C GLN A 263 -6.41 -7.10 -9.88
N GLY A 264 -6.47 -6.21 -10.87
CA GLY A 264 -7.37 -6.32 -12.01
C GLY A 264 -8.86 -6.11 -11.70
N GLY A 265 -9.23 -5.75 -10.47
CA GLY A 265 -10.63 -5.52 -10.08
C GLY A 265 -11.36 -4.52 -10.99
N ASN A 266 -10.64 -3.50 -11.43
CA ASN A 266 -11.11 -2.45 -12.34
C ASN A 266 -10.46 -2.53 -13.74
N THR A 267 -10.01 -3.72 -14.13
CA THR A 267 -9.40 -3.98 -15.45
C THR A 267 -10.20 -5.00 -16.24
N ARG A 268 -10.34 -4.77 -17.55
CA ARG A 268 -10.87 -5.73 -18.52
C ARG A 268 -9.86 -5.86 -19.66
N ASP A 269 -9.39 -7.08 -19.88
CA ASP A 269 -8.34 -7.40 -20.83
C ASP A 269 -8.73 -8.56 -21.75
N ALA A 270 -8.13 -8.62 -22.93
CA ALA A 270 -8.32 -9.70 -23.90
C ALA A 270 -7.16 -9.78 -24.89
N VAL A 271 -7.00 -10.94 -25.52
CA VAL A 271 -6.25 -11.09 -26.77
C VAL A 271 -7.22 -10.83 -27.93
N ILE A 272 -6.88 -9.85 -28.77
CA ILE A 272 -7.69 -9.43 -29.91
C ILE A 272 -7.07 -10.03 -31.18
N ARG A 273 -7.86 -10.86 -31.87
CA ARG A 273 -7.48 -11.52 -33.12
C ARG A 273 -8.12 -10.78 -34.29
N PHE A 274 -7.32 -10.39 -35.27
CA PHE A 274 -7.81 -9.73 -36.48
C PHE A 274 -8.19 -10.75 -37.56
N PRO A 275 -9.04 -10.36 -38.54
CA PRO A 275 -9.33 -11.20 -39.71
C PRO A 275 -8.05 -11.60 -40.45
N LYS A 276 -7.96 -12.84 -40.94
CA LYS A 276 -6.72 -13.40 -41.53
C LYS A 276 -6.21 -12.63 -42.75
N ASP A 277 -7.13 -12.04 -43.49
CA ASP A 277 -6.93 -11.20 -44.68
C ASP A 277 -6.46 -9.78 -44.36
N SER A 278 -6.54 -9.34 -43.09
CA SER A 278 -6.09 -7.99 -42.68
C SER A 278 -4.56 -7.84 -42.59
N GLY A 279 -3.82 -8.94 -42.48
CA GLY A 279 -2.36 -8.93 -42.28
C GLY A 279 -1.89 -8.42 -40.91
N HIS A 280 -2.79 -8.16 -39.95
CA HIS A 280 -2.43 -7.72 -38.61
C HIS A 280 -2.22 -8.91 -37.65
N ASN A 281 -1.11 -8.87 -36.91
CA ASN A 281 -0.85 -9.80 -35.80
C ASN A 281 -1.86 -9.57 -34.66
N ALA A 282 -2.10 -10.60 -33.86
CA ALA A 282 -2.95 -10.49 -32.68
C ALA A 282 -2.32 -9.58 -31.61
N VAL A 283 -3.16 -8.82 -30.91
CA VAL A 283 -2.76 -7.82 -29.92
C VAL A 283 -3.46 -8.07 -28.60
N TYR A 284 -2.71 -8.13 -27.51
CA TYR A 284 -3.29 -8.06 -26.17
C TYR A 284 -3.64 -6.61 -25.85
N VAL A 285 -4.83 -6.37 -25.31
CA VAL A 285 -5.26 -5.06 -24.81
C VAL A 285 -5.83 -5.21 -23.41
N SER A 286 -5.37 -4.34 -22.51
CA SER A 286 -5.90 -4.15 -21.17
C SER A 286 -6.50 -2.75 -21.03
N VAL A 287 -7.73 -2.67 -20.52
CA VAL A 287 -8.47 -1.43 -20.27
C VAL A 287 -8.78 -1.34 -18.79
N SER A 288 -8.19 -0.36 -18.10
CA SER A 288 -8.41 -0.10 -16.68
C SER A 288 -9.21 1.18 -16.46
N ASP A 289 -10.12 1.18 -15.49
CA ASP A 289 -10.78 2.40 -15.01
C ASP A 289 -9.77 3.32 -14.31
N VAL A 290 -9.92 4.64 -14.44
CA VAL A 290 -9.25 5.59 -13.55
C VAL A 290 -10.08 5.72 -12.27
N LEU A 291 -9.52 5.33 -11.12
CA LEU A 291 -10.23 5.38 -9.84
C LEU A 291 -10.22 6.79 -9.23
N SER A 292 -11.33 7.21 -8.63
CA SER A 292 -11.35 8.40 -7.76
C SER A 292 -10.57 8.14 -6.45
N PRO A 293 -10.14 9.17 -5.72
CA PRO A 293 -9.48 8.99 -4.41
C PRO A 293 -10.29 8.13 -3.43
N ASP A 294 -11.62 8.28 -3.41
CA ASP A 294 -12.51 7.47 -2.57
C ASP A 294 -12.52 5.99 -2.99
N GLN A 295 -12.50 5.72 -4.30
CA GLN A 295 -12.43 4.35 -4.83
C GLN A 295 -11.06 3.71 -4.58
N VAL A 296 -9.97 4.49 -4.69
CA VAL A 296 -8.62 4.04 -4.31
C VAL A 296 -8.59 3.69 -2.82
N LYS A 297 -9.19 4.52 -1.96
CA LYS A 297 -9.31 4.21 -0.52
C LYS A 297 -10.13 2.95 -0.28
N GLN A 298 -11.29 2.78 -0.91
CA GLN A 298 -12.11 1.56 -0.78
C GLN A 298 -11.34 0.30 -1.20
N ARG A 299 -10.57 0.37 -2.30
CA ARG A 299 -9.69 -0.72 -2.76
C ARG A 299 -8.56 -0.98 -1.76
N GLN A 300 -7.91 0.06 -1.23
CA GLN A 300 -6.85 -0.07 -0.22
C GLN A 300 -7.36 -0.67 1.09
N ASP A 301 -8.56 -0.33 1.54
CA ASP A 301 -9.20 -0.89 2.73
C ASP A 301 -9.58 -2.38 2.51
N GLU A 302 -10.04 -2.76 1.32
CA GLU A 302 -10.31 -4.16 0.92
C GLU A 302 -9.01 -4.99 0.80
N GLU A 303 -7.93 -4.42 0.24
CA GLU A 303 -6.59 -5.02 0.24
C GLU A 303 -6.11 -5.32 1.66
N ASN A 304 -6.19 -4.31 2.54
CA ASN A 304 -5.82 -4.44 3.95
C ASN A 304 -6.64 -5.52 4.66
N ARG A 305 -7.95 -5.60 4.39
CA ARG A 305 -8.83 -6.65 4.93
C ARG A 305 -8.43 -8.04 4.44
N ARG A 306 -8.16 -8.21 3.14
CA ARG A 306 -7.73 -9.50 2.58
C ARG A 306 -6.36 -9.94 3.09
N GLN A 307 -5.41 -9.02 3.22
CA GLN A 307 -4.12 -9.29 3.82
C GLN A 307 -4.26 -9.78 5.27
N GLN A 308 -5.14 -9.19 6.08
CA GLN A 308 -5.42 -9.65 7.44
C GLN A 308 -6.05 -11.06 7.48
N GLU A 309 -6.97 -11.38 6.57
CA GLU A 309 -7.56 -12.73 6.45
C GLU A 309 -6.51 -13.77 6.02
N TRP A 310 -5.61 -13.40 5.10
CA TRP A 310 -4.48 -14.21 4.69
C TRP A 310 -3.50 -14.45 5.85
N ASP A 311 -3.11 -13.39 6.57
CA ASP A 311 -2.15 -13.46 7.68
C ASP A 311 -2.64 -14.36 8.82
N ALA A 312 -3.94 -14.29 9.15
CA ALA A 312 -4.57 -15.12 10.16
C ALA A 312 -4.58 -16.62 9.79
N THR A 313 -4.45 -16.95 8.49
CA THR A 313 -4.41 -18.33 7.98
C THR A 313 -3.01 -18.79 7.57
N HIS A 314 -2.06 -17.86 7.37
CA HIS A 314 -0.67 -18.11 6.98
C HIS A 314 0.33 -17.51 8.00
N PRO A 315 0.28 -17.93 9.29
CA PRO A 315 1.00 -17.25 10.38
C PRO A 315 2.53 -17.26 10.26
N VAL A 316 3.11 -18.24 9.56
CA VAL A 316 4.57 -18.27 9.31
C VAL A 316 4.97 -17.19 8.30
N GLU A 317 4.22 -17.06 7.20
CA GLU A 317 4.45 -16.06 6.16
C GLU A 317 4.17 -14.64 6.69
N ALA A 318 3.13 -14.48 7.51
CA ALA A 318 2.86 -13.25 8.23
C ALA A 318 4.01 -12.88 9.18
N ALA A 319 4.64 -13.86 9.85
CA ALA A 319 5.82 -13.61 10.68
C ALA A 319 7.06 -13.28 9.83
N GLU A 320 7.27 -13.97 8.69
CA GLU A 320 8.37 -13.73 7.73
C GLU A 320 8.31 -12.28 7.21
N ARG A 321 7.12 -11.84 6.77
CA ARG A 321 6.89 -10.47 6.28
C ARG A 321 7.04 -9.40 7.37
N ASN A 322 6.61 -9.69 8.60
CA ASN A 322 6.79 -8.76 9.73
C ASN A 322 8.28 -8.62 10.13
N TYR A 323 9.05 -9.71 10.05
CA TYR A 323 10.50 -9.70 10.27
C TYR A 323 11.23 -8.90 9.19
N GLU A 324 10.99 -9.15 7.89
CA GLU A 324 11.64 -8.37 6.82
C GLU A 324 11.26 -6.88 6.87
N ARG A 325 10.01 -6.54 7.25
CA ARG A 325 9.63 -5.15 7.54
C ARG A 325 10.42 -4.56 8.71
N ALA A 326 10.56 -5.28 9.82
CA ALA A 326 11.31 -4.78 10.98
C ALA A 326 12.80 -4.59 10.68
N ARG A 327 13.37 -5.49 9.87
CA ARG A 327 14.74 -5.41 9.35
C ARG A 327 14.95 -4.22 8.42
N ALA A 328 13.99 -3.94 7.53
CA ALA A 328 14.01 -2.74 6.69
C ALA A 328 13.92 -1.44 7.53
N GLU A 329 13.03 -1.40 8.55
CA GLU A 329 12.94 -0.28 9.48
C GLU A 329 14.24 -0.07 10.29
N LEU A 330 14.96 -1.14 10.64
CA LEU A 330 16.26 -1.07 11.30
C LEU A 330 17.36 -0.53 10.37
N ASN A 331 17.40 -0.99 9.11
CA ASN A 331 18.34 -0.47 8.11
C ASN A 331 18.15 1.04 7.89
N GLN A 332 16.91 1.51 7.74
CA GLN A 332 16.59 2.93 7.63
C GLN A 332 17.03 3.73 8.87
N ALA A 333 16.90 3.15 10.08
CA ALA A 333 17.36 3.79 11.31
C ALA A 333 18.90 3.81 11.42
N ASN A 334 19.60 2.82 10.88
CA ASN A 334 21.07 2.81 10.78
C ASN A 334 21.58 3.92 9.85
N GLU A 335 20.96 4.06 8.67
CA GLU A 335 21.24 5.18 7.75
C GLU A 335 20.96 6.54 8.40
N ASP A 336 19.87 6.66 9.18
CA ASP A 336 19.54 7.90 9.87
C ASP A 336 20.56 8.28 10.95
N VAL A 337 21.07 7.29 11.69
CA VAL A 337 22.20 7.51 12.61
C VAL A 337 23.45 7.98 11.85
N ALA A 338 23.79 7.35 10.73
CA ALA A 338 24.95 7.76 9.91
C ALA A 338 24.82 9.21 9.41
N ARG A 339 23.65 9.59 8.85
CA ARG A 339 23.37 10.98 8.42
C ARG A 339 23.50 11.99 9.56
N ASN A 340 23.04 11.63 10.76
CA ASN A 340 23.15 12.51 11.93
C ASN A 340 24.60 12.58 12.47
N GLN A 341 25.40 11.51 12.36
CA GLN A 341 26.83 11.55 12.67
C GLN A 341 27.61 12.49 11.72
N GLU A 342 27.32 12.43 10.42
CA GLU A 342 27.91 13.36 9.43
C GLU A 342 27.52 14.81 9.72
N ARG A 343 26.24 15.07 10.03
CA ARG A 343 25.75 16.39 10.45
C ARG A 343 26.49 16.90 11.69
N GLN A 344 26.62 16.07 12.72
CA GLN A 344 27.33 16.40 13.96
C GLN A 344 28.80 16.74 13.69
N ALA A 345 29.52 15.90 12.93
CA ALA A 345 30.93 16.12 12.60
C ALA A 345 31.13 17.46 11.86
N LYS A 346 30.26 17.77 10.90
CA LYS A 346 30.26 19.05 10.19
C LYS A 346 29.94 20.24 11.12
N ALA A 347 28.97 20.09 12.03
CA ALA A 347 28.63 21.14 12.99
C ALA A 347 29.79 21.43 13.96
N VAL A 348 30.50 20.39 14.44
CA VAL A 348 31.72 20.54 15.25
C VAL A 348 32.83 21.28 14.50
N GLN A 349 33.06 20.94 13.22
CA GLN A 349 34.04 21.63 12.38
C GLN A 349 33.70 23.12 12.21
N VAL A 350 32.44 23.45 11.90
CA VAL A 350 31.98 24.83 11.74
C VAL A 350 32.06 25.60 13.06
N TYR A 351 31.67 25.00 14.18
CA TYR A 351 31.79 25.59 15.51
C TYR A 351 33.23 25.99 15.83
N ASN A 352 34.20 25.09 15.64
CA ASN A 352 35.62 25.35 15.88
C ASN A 352 36.18 26.47 14.97
N SER A 353 35.74 26.51 13.71
CA SER A 353 36.09 27.58 12.75
C SER A 353 35.55 28.93 13.22
N ARG A 354 34.25 29.02 13.54
CA ARG A 354 33.63 30.28 13.98
C ARG A 354 34.15 30.76 15.34
N LYS A 355 34.48 29.85 16.25
CA LYS A 355 35.15 30.19 17.51
C LYS A 355 36.50 30.88 17.26
N SER A 356 37.30 30.32 16.34
CA SER A 356 38.61 30.86 15.98
C SER A 356 38.51 32.24 15.31
N GLU A 357 37.51 32.43 14.42
CA GLU A 357 37.22 33.75 13.83
C GLU A 357 36.82 34.80 14.88
N LEU A 358 35.95 34.43 15.82
CA LEU A 358 35.51 35.30 16.91
C LEU A 358 36.67 35.68 17.84
N ASP A 359 37.56 34.74 18.17
CA ASP A 359 38.74 35.01 19.00
C ASP A 359 39.72 35.99 18.31
N ALA A 360 39.92 35.85 16.99
CA ALA A 360 40.72 36.77 16.21
C ALA A 360 40.10 38.19 16.11
N ALA A 361 38.78 38.28 15.93
CA ALA A 361 38.05 39.54 15.93
C ALA A 361 38.13 40.23 17.32
N ASN A 362 37.92 39.48 18.40
CA ASN A 362 38.03 39.97 19.77
C ASN A 362 39.43 40.50 20.09
N LYS A 363 40.49 39.82 19.63
CA LYS A 363 41.87 40.31 19.74
C LYS A 363 42.06 41.64 18.99
N THR A 364 41.57 41.73 17.76
CA THR A 364 41.65 42.95 16.93
C THR A 364 40.93 44.13 17.58
N LEU A 365 39.78 43.88 18.22
CA LEU A 365 39.05 44.88 19.02
C LEU A 365 39.84 45.31 20.27
N ALA A 366 40.43 44.36 21.01
CA ALA A 366 41.24 44.67 22.19
C ALA A 366 42.48 45.53 21.83
N ASP A 367 43.17 45.21 20.74
CA ASP A 367 44.30 45.99 20.22
C ASP A 367 43.87 47.41 19.82
N ALA A 368 42.70 47.57 19.17
CA ALA A 368 42.16 48.88 18.82
C ALA A 368 41.72 49.72 20.05
N ILE A 369 41.17 49.08 21.08
CA ILE A 369 40.82 49.76 22.35
C ILE A 369 42.10 50.20 23.10
N ALA A 370 43.18 49.41 23.05
CA ALA A 370 44.48 49.79 23.60
C ALA A 370 45.08 51.00 22.85
N GLU A 371 44.93 51.06 21.53
CA GLU A 371 45.37 52.20 20.71
C GLU A 371 44.60 53.49 21.04
N ILE A 372 43.29 53.43 21.29
CA ILE A 372 42.52 54.60 21.79
C ILE A 372 43.13 55.10 23.11
N LYS A 373 43.36 54.20 24.08
CA LYS A 373 43.95 54.55 25.38
C LYS A 373 45.35 55.18 25.25
N GLN A 374 46.14 54.78 24.25
CA GLN A 374 47.46 55.35 23.99
C GLN A 374 47.39 56.83 23.56
N PHE A 375 46.36 57.22 22.80
CA PHE A 375 46.19 58.58 22.31
C PHE A 375 45.22 59.44 23.14
N ASP A 376 44.62 58.89 24.20
CA ASP A 376 43.58 59.52 25.02
C ASP A 376 43.99 60.87 25.63
N ARG A 377 45.29 61.04 25.91
CA ARG A 377 45.88 62.33 26.34
C ARG A 377 45.66 63.50 25.36
N PHE A 378 45.30 63.21 24.10
CA PHE A 378 44.98 64.20 23.07
C PHE A 378 43.48 64.38 22.81
N ALA A 379 42.60 63.68 23.54
CA ALA A 379 41.15 63.74 23.34
C ALA A 379 40.57 65.17 23.48
N HIS A 380 41.17 65.98 24.36
CA HIS A 380 40.75 67.35 24.66
C HIS A 380 41.65 68.45 24.04
N ASP A 381 42.55 68.10 23.10
CA ASP A 381 43.41 69.04 22.39
C ASP A 381 43.19 68.94 20.87
N PRO A 382 42.19 69.65 20.31
CA PRO A 382 41.81 69.53 18.90
C PRO A 382 42.88 69.97 17.90
N MET A 383 43.89 70.72 18.33
CA MET A 383 44.95 71.26 17.46
C MET A 383 46.21 70.38 17.43
N ALA A 384 46.38 69.48 18.41
CA ALA A 384 47.47 68.51 18.39
C ALA A 384 47.29 67.44 17.30
N GLY A 385 48.35 67.13 16.56
CA GLY A 385 48.34 66.03 15.56
C GLY A 385 47.96 64.66 16.16
N GLY A 386 48.16 64.46 17.46
CA GLY A 386 47.72 63.28 18.20
C GLY A 386 46.20 63.14 18.32
N HIS A 387 45.43 64.22 18.22
CA HIS A 387 43.96 64.17 18.24
C HIS A 387 43.40 63.43 17.02
N ARG A 388 44.02 63.63 15.84
CA ARG A 388 43.66 62.88 14.64
C ARG A 388 43.96 61.38 14.77
N MET A 389 45.03 61.01 15.49
CA MET A 389 45.35 59.61 15.79
C MET A 389 44.30 58.99 16.72
N TRP A 390 43.87 59.73 17.76
CA TRP A 390 42.78 59.32 18.66
C TRP A 390 41.45 59.11 17.91
N GLN A 391 41.05 60.04 17.03
CA GLN A 391 39.85 59.88 16.20
C GLN A 391 39.93 58.66 15.27
N MET A 392 41.08 58.41 14.65
CA MET A 392 41.31 57.24 13.79
C MET A 392 41.26 55.92 14.58
N ALA A 393 41.82 55.88 15.79
CA ALA A 393 41.72 54.74 16.69
C ALA A 393 40.26 54.47 17.10
N GLY A 394 39.47 55.52 17.36
CA GLY A 394 38.02 55.45 17.60
C GLY A 394 37.27 54.77 16.45
N LEU A 395 37.49 55.21 15.21
CA LEU A 395 36.87 54.61 14.03
C LEU A 395 37.33 53.16 13.80
N LYS A 396 38.60 52.84 14.10
CA LYS A 396 39.16 51.49 14.02
C LYS A 396 38.47 50.55 15.02
N ALA A 397 38.31 50.97 16.27
CA ALA A 397 37.60 50.19 17.28
C ALA A 397 36.11 50.01 16.96
N GLN A 398 35.43 51.04 16.43
CA GLN A 398 34.04 50.92 15.99
C GLN A 398 33.89 49.84 14.90
N ARG A 399 34.78 49.82 13.91
CA ARG A 399 34.78 48.78 12.85
C ARG A 399 35.07 47.39 13.40
N ALA A 400 36.05 47.27 14.31
CA ALA A 400 36.37 46.01 14.97
C ALA A 400 35.19 45.49 15.83
N GLN A 401 34.46 46.38 16.51
CA GLN A 401 33.26 46.03 17.27
C GLN A 401 32.15 45.51 16.36
N THR A 402 31.93 46.12 15.19
CA THR A 402 30.95 45.62 14.20
C THR A 402 31.34 44.23 13.69
N ASP A 403 32.62 43.97 13.42
CA ASP A 403 33.07 42.62 13.02
C ASP A 403 32.87 41.60 14.16
N VAL A 404 33.27 41.93 15.40
CA VAL A 404 33.00 41.10 16.58
C VAL A 404 31.51 40.77 16.73
N ASN A 405 30.61 41.74 16.56
CA ASN A 405 29.17 41.50 16.64
C ASN A 405 28.69 40.49 15.57
N ASN A 406 29.21 40.60 14.33
CA ASN A 406 28.90 39.67 13.25
C ASN A 406 29.48 38.27 13.50
N LYS A 407 30.71 38.18 14.02
CA LYS A 407 31.36 36.91 14.38
C LYS A 407 30.68 36.23 15.56
N GLN A 408 30.20 37.00 16.54
CA GLN A 408 29.43 36.50 17.68
C GLN A 408 28.13 35.84 17.20
N ALA A 409 27.33 36.55 16.38
CA ALA A 409 26.11 35.99 15.81
C ALA A 409 26.36 34.71 14.97
N ALA A 410 27.45 34.67 14.20
CA ALA A 410 27.85 33.49 13.43
C ALA A 410 28.33 32.32 14.32
N PHE A 411 28.98 32.62 15.44
CA PHE A 411 29.38 31.63 16.44
C PHE A 411 28.17 31.08 17.20
N ASP A 412 27.24 31.94 17.65
CA ASP A 412 26.03 31.54 18.37
C ASP A 412 25.14 30.64 17.51
N ALA A 413 25.00 30.96 16.21
CA ALA A 413 24.33 30.10 15.25
C ALA A 413 25.01 28.73 15.08
N ALA A 414 26.34 28.68 15.05
CA ALA A 414 27.10 27.43 14.98
C ALA A 414 27.01 26.62 16.28
N ALA A 415 26.99 27.28 17.44
CA ALA A 415 26.78 26.66 18.75
C ALA A 415 25.39 26.02 18.85
N LYS A 416 24.36 26.72 18.36
CA LYS A 416 23.00 26.18 18.28
C LYS A 416 22.92 24.97 17.35
N GLU A 417 23.45 25.05 16.12
CA GLU A 417 23.43 23.92 15.18
C GLU A 417 24.20 22.71 15.72
N LYS A 418 25.31 22.91 16.43
CA LYS A 418 26.02 21.83 17.13
C LYS A 418 25.12 21.18 18.19
N SER A 419 24.46 21.98 19.04
CA SER A 419 23.55 21.47 20.07
C SER A 419 22.35 20.71 19.47
N ASP A 420 21.76 21.23 18.39
CA ASP A 420 20.64 20.59 17.69
C ASP A 420 21.09 19.27 17.02
N ALA A 421 22.31 19.21 16.47
CA ALA A 421 22.88 18.00 15.88
C ALA A 421 23.21 16.92 16.93
N ASP A 422 23.78 17.30 18.08
CA ASP A 422 24.03 16.40 19.22
C ASP A 422 22.71 15.77 19.73
N ALA A 423 21.66 16.57 19.85
CA ALA A 423 20.33 16.11 20.24
C ALA A 423 19.68 15.21 19.17
N ALA A 424 19.78 15.57 17.89
CA ALA A 424 19.24 14.79 16.78
C ALA A 424 19.91 13.40 16.67
N LEU A 425 21.23 13.32 16.82
CA LEU A 425 21.97 12.06 16.86
C LEU A 425 21.53 11.19 18.03
N SER A 426 21.36 11.76 19.23
CA SER A 426 20.89 11.03 20.41
C SER A 426 19.51 10.42 20.18
N ALA A 427 18.57 11.20 19.61
CA ALA A 427 17.24 10.72 19.27
C ALA A 427 17.24 9.66 18.14
N ALA A 428 18.14 9.77 17.16
CA ALA A 428 18.31 8.75 16.11
C ALA A 428 18.85 7.43 16.69
N GLN A 429 19.81 7.48 17.62
CA GLN A 429 20.35 6.30 18.31
C GLN A 429 19.28 5.60 19.17
N GLU A 430 18.42 6.36 19.86
CA GLU A 430 17.30 5.78 20.61
C GLU A 430 16.30 5.06 19.68
N ARG A 431 15.90 5.71 18.57
CA ARG A 431 15.04 5.08 17.54
C ARG A 431 15.66 3.81 17.00
N ARG A 432 16.97 3.81 16.68
CA ARG A 432 17.69 2.61 16.23
C ARG A 432 17.56 1.47 17.24
N LYS A 433 17.79 1.73 18.53
CA LYS A 433 17.64 0.73 19.61
C LYS A 433 16.21 0.18 19.72
N GLN A 434 15.20 1.01 19.50
CA GLN A 434 13.80 0.56 19.45
C GLN A 434 13.53 -0.33 18.22
N LYS A 435 14.13 -0.02 17.04
CA LYS A 435 14.02 -0.86 15.84
C LYS A 435 14.80 -2.18 15.96
N GLU A 436 15.95 -2.17 16.62
CA GLU A 436 16.79 -3.33 16.90
C GLU A 436 16.04 -4.35 17.77
N ASN A 437 15.40 -3.89 18.87
CA ASN A 437 14.53 -4.73 19.67
C ASN A 437 13.33 -5.27 18.87
N LYS A 438 12.68 -4.43 18.04
CA LYS A 438 11.55 -4.84 17.20
C LYS A 438 11.92 -5.90 16.16
N GLU A 439 13.10 -5.79 15.55
CA GLU A 439 13.64 -6.79 14.62
C GLU A 439 13.87 -8.13 15.33
N LYS A 440 14.49 -8.08 16.51
CA LYS A 440 14.73 -9.27 17.34
C LYS A 440 13.42 -9.95 17.77
N ASP A 441 12.45 -9.19 18.26
CA ASP A 441 11.14 -9.73 18.67
C ASP A 441 10.39 -10.35 17.48
N ALA A 442 10.47 -9.71 16.29
CA ALA A 442 9.89 -10.26 15.07
C ALA A 442 10.61 -11.54 14.61
N LYS A 443 11.94 -11.59 14.75
CA LYS A 443 12.75 -12.77 14.46
C LYS A 443 12.43 -13.94 15.40
N ASP A 444 12.40 -13.70 16.71
CA ASP A 444 12.04 -14.70 17.71
C ASP A 444 10.62 -15.24 17.47
N LYS A 445 9.69 -14.37 17.07
CA LYS A 445 8.33 -14.77 16.66
C LYS A 445 8.32 -15.64 15.40
N LEU A 446 9.08 -15.28 14.37
CA LEU A 446 9.25 -16.06 13.14
C LEU A 446 9.85 -17.44 13.43
N ASP A 447 10.93 -17.52 14.22
CA ASP A 447 11.59 -18.77 14.57
C ASP A 447 10.67 -19.69 15.39
N LYS A 448 9.79 -19.12 16.24
CA LYS A 448 8.75 -19.86 16.96
C LYS A 448 7.63 -20.35 16.06
N GLU A 449 6.98 -19.49 15.26
CA GLU A 449 5.91 -19.92 14.35
C GLU A 449 6.42 -20.95 13.32
N SER A 450 7.65 -20.79 12.84
CA SER A 450 8.31 -21.76 11.94
C SER A 450 8.46 -23.17 12.51
N LYS A 451 8.35 -23.37 13.83
CA LYS A 451 8.29 -24.71 14.45
C LYS A 451 7.14 -25.54 13.87
N ARG A 452 6.04 -24.92 13.40
CA ARG A 452 4.90 -25.62 12.79
C ARG A 452 5.17 -26.18 11.39
N ASN A 453 6.26 -25.75 10.74
CA ASN A 453 6.71 -26.27 9.45
C ASN A 453 7.82 -27.32 9.57
N LYS A 454 8.22 -27.69 10.80
CA LYS A 454 9.26 -28.68 11.09
C LYS A 454 8.64 -30.00 11.57
N PRO A 455 9.31 -31.15 11.39
CA PRO A 455 8.81 -32.43 11.88
C PRO A 455 8.60 -32.45 13.40
N GLY A 456 7.67 -33.28 13.85
CA GLY A 456 7.45 -33.49 15.28
C GLY A 456 6.46 -34.60 15.61
N LYS A 457 6.52 -35.03 16.86
CA LYS A 457 5.78 -36.19 17.39
C LYS A 457 4.54 -35.72 18.15
N ALA A 458 3.37 -36.29 17.87
CA ALA A 458 2.13 -35.88 18.53
C ALA A 458 2.02 -36.40 19.97
N THR A 459 1.60 -35.51 20.86
CA THR A 459 1.49 -35.73 22.30
C THR A 459 0.12 -35.30 22.83
N GLY A 460 -0.15 -35.55 24.11
CA GLY A 460 -1.44 -35.24 24.73
C GLY A 460 -2.43 -36.40 24.69
N LYS A 461 -3.53 -36.23 25.43
CA LYS A 461 -4.60 -37.23 25.60
C LYS A 461 -5.93 -36.82 24.97
N GLY A 462 -6.10 -35.55 24.61
CA GLY A 462 -7.40 -35.05 24.18
C GLY A 462 -8.41 -35.04 25.33
N LYS A 463 -9.70 -35.05 25.02
CA LYS A 463 -10.79 -35.18 26.00
C LYS A 463 -11.92 -36.07 25.45
N PRO A 464 -12.72 -36.71 26.31
CA PRO A 464 -13.98 -37.34 25.89
C PRO A 464 -14.92 -36.33 25.24
N VAL A 465 -15.63 -36.75 24.18
CA VAL A 465 -16.58 -35.90 23.45
C VAL A 465 -17.86 -36.68 23.10
N GLY A 466 -19.01 -36.00 23.17
CA GLY A 466 -20.31 -36.54 22.79
C GLY A 466 -20.76 -36.16 21.37
N ASP A 467 -22.04 -36.43 21.07
CA ASP A 467 -22.65 -36.23 19.74
C ASP A 467 -22.68 -34.78 19.23
N LYS A 468 -22.41 -33.80 20.11
CA LYS A 468 -22.37 -32.36 19.80
C LYS A 468 -20.96 -31.80 19.59
N TRP A 469 -19.94 -32.65 19.53
CA TRP A 469 -18.54 -32.25 19.37
C TRP A 469 -18.30 -31.14 18.32
N LEU A 470 -18.87 -31.28 17.12
CA LEU A 470 -18.72 -30.31 16.04
C LEU A 470 -19.55 -29.02 16.25
N ASP A 471 -20.64 -29.08 17.03
CA ASP A 471 -21.38 -27.90 17.47
C ASP A 471 -20.59 -27.09 18.51
N ASP A 472 -19.82 -27.77 19.37
CA ASP A 472 -19.04 -27.14 20.43
C ASP A 472 -17.81 -26.39 19.88
N ALA A 473 -17.37 -26.70 18.66
CA ALA A 473 -16.37 -25.91 17.93
C ALA A 473 -16.83 -24.47 17.61
N GLY A 474 -18.13 -24.18 17.71
CA GLY A 474 -18.70 -22.84 17.61
C GLY A 474 -18.88 -22.10 18.94
N LYS A 475 -18.42 -22.66 20.07
CA LYS A 475 -18.67 -22.16 21.44
C LYS A 475 -17.36 -22.01 22.22
N ASP A 476 -17.41 -21.36 23.38
CA ASP A 476 -16.36 -21.35 24.43
C ASP A 476 -14.92 -21.24 23.88
N SER A 477 -14.01 -22.14 24.20
CA SER A 477 -12.65 -22.19 23.62
C SER A 477 -12.57 -23.07 22.36
N GLY A 478 -13.69 -23.41 21.73
CA GLY A 478 -13.79 -24.44 20.71
C GLY A 478 -13.78 -25.86 21.29
N ALA A 479 -13.96 -26.84 20.41
CA ALA A 479 -14.03 -28.24 20.80
C ALA A 479 -12.62 -28.82 21.02
N PRO A 480 -12.39 -29.65 22.05
CA PRO A 480 -11.11 -30.33 22.23
C PRO A 480 -10.87 -31.37 21.13
N ILE A 481 -9.61 -31.77 20.96
CA ILE A 481 -9.27 -33.00 20.23
C ILE A 481 -9.93 -34.19 20.96
N PRO A 482 -10.72 -35.04 20.28
CA PRO A 482 -11.31 -36.24 20.88
C PRO A 482 -10.22 -37.20 21.36
N ASP A 483 -10.38 -37.74 22.56
CA ASP A 483 -9.51 -38.75 23.16
C ASP A 483 -9.21 -39.95 22.24
N ARG A 484 -10.26 -40.57 21.68
CA ARG A 484 -10.17 -41.70 20.74
C ARG A 484 -9.52 -41.36 19.39
N ILE A 485 -9.36 -40.08 19.07
CA ILE A 485 -8.56 -39.62 17.93
C ILE A 485 -7.12 -39.33 18.38
N ALA A 486 -6.94 -38.74 19.57
CA ALA A 486 -5.63 -38.55 20.17
C ALA A 486 -4.89 -39.89 20.37
N ASP A 487 -5.55 -40.94 20.85
CA ASP A 487 -4.95 -42.28 20.98
C ASP A 487 -4.42 -42.84 19.65
N LYS A 488 -5.09 -42.55 18.53
CA LYS A 488 -4.67 -43.00 17.18
C LYS A 488 -3.55 -42.17 16.59
N LEU A 489 -3.34 -40.94 17.07
CA LEU A 489 -2.33 -40.00 16.55
C LEU A 489 -1.11 -39.89 17.47
N ARG A 490 -1.25 -40.18 18.76
CA ARG A 490 -0.18 -40.12 19.75
C ARG A 490 1.00 -40.98 19.30
N ASP A 491 2.19 -40.47 19.62
CA ASP A 491 3.47 -41.06 19.30
C ASP A 491 3.81 -41.18 17.80
N LYS A 492 2.91 -40.81 16.89
CA LYS A 492 3.23 -40.68 15.46
C LYS A 492 4.01 -39.39 15.20
N GLU A 493 4.96 -39.49 14.27
CA GLU A 493 5.71 -38.36 13.74
C GLU A 493 5.02 -37.82 12.48
N PHE A 494 4.96 -36.50 12.36
CA PHE A 494 4.37 -35.76 11.25
C PHE A 494 5.43 -34.84 10.65
N LYS A 495 5.41 -34.65 9.32
CA LYS A 495 6.44 -33.84 8.63
C LYS A 495 6.32 -32.34 8.95
N ASN A 496 5.10 -31.89 9.22
CA ASN A 496 4.74 -30.53 9.61
C ASN A 496 3.31 -30.54 10.19
N PHE A 497 2.84 -29.39 10.69
CA PHE A 497 1.51 -29.27 11.28
C PHE A 497 0.35 -29.43 10.26
N ASP A 498 0.57 -29.16 8.97
CA ASP A 498 -0.45 -29.42 7.94
C ASP A 498 -0.63 -30.92 7.66
N ASP A 499 0.44 -31.71 7.74
CA ASP A 499 0.41 -33.17 7.70
C ASP A 499 -0.36 -33.72 8.92
N PHE A 500 -0.07 -33.22 10.13
CA PHE A 500 -0.88 -33.51 11.32
C PHE A 500 -2.36 -33.15 11.11
N ARG A 501 -2.67 -31.95 10.61
CA ARG A 501 -4.04 -31.50 10.32
C ARG A 501 -4.75 -32.41 9.31
N LYS A 502 -4.05 -32.88 8.27
CA LYS A 502 -4.59 -33.84 7.29
C LYS A 502 -4.93 -35.16 7.97
N LYS A 503 -3.99 -35.75 8.73
CA LYS A 503 -4.20 -37.02 9.42
C LYS A 503 -5.25 -36.97 10.52
N PHE A 504 -5.37 -35.84 11.21
CA PHE A 504 -6.47 -35.59 12.14
C PHE A 504 -7.84 -35.73 11.46
N TRP A 505 -8.05 -35.04 10.33
CA TRP A 505 -9.33 -35.15 9.60
C TRP A 505 -9.55 -36.54 8.97
N GLU A 506 -8.50 -37.21 8.49
CA GLU A 506 -8.59 -38.60 8.04
C GLU A 506 -9.05 -39.55 9.16
N GLU A 507 -8.51 -39.44 10.38
CA GLU A 507 -8.95 -40.30 11.51
C GLU A 507 -10.36 -39.97 12.00
N VAL A 508 -10.74 -38.69 12.03
CA VAL A 508 -12.12 -38.25 12.29
C VAL A 508 -13.10 -38.83 11.26
N SER A 509 -12.67 -39.00 10.00
CA SER A 509 -13.51 -39.59 8.94
C SER A 509 -13.82 -41.08 9.11
N LYS A 510 -12.98 -41.80 9.89
CA LYS A 510 -13.10 -43.24 10.15
C LYS A 510 -13.92 -43.55 11.41
N ASP A 511 -14.22 -42.55 12.24
CA ASP A 511 -14.99 -42.69 13.47
C ASP A 511 -16.49 -42.51 13.17
N PRO A 512 -17.36 -43.52 13.35
CA PRO A 512 -18.79 -43.39 13.03
C PRO A 512 -19.49 -42.26 13.82
N ASP A 513 -19.13 -42.07 15.08
CA ASP A 513 -19.78 -41.13 15.99
C ASP A 513 -19.34 -39.67 15.83
N LEU A 514 -18.11 -39.43 15.34
CA LEU A 514 -17.71 -38.10 14.88
C LEU A 514 -18.18 -37.86 13.43
N SER A 515 -17.99 -38.83 12.54
CA SER A 515 -18.27 -38.67 11.10
C SER A 515 -19.76 -38.45 10.81
N LYS A 516 -20.68 -39.00 11.62
CA LYS A 516 -22.14 -38.76 11.49
C LYS A 516 -22.54 -37.28 11.58
N GLN A 517 -21.72 -36.43 12.21
CA GLN A 517 -21.99 -34.98 12.36
C GLN A 517 -21.73 -34.18 11.07
N PHE A 518 -21.13 -34.78 10.04
CA PHE A 518 -20.77 -34.10 8.78
C PHE A 518 -21.75 -34.42 7.63
N LYS A 519 -22.15 -33.38 6.89
CA LYS A 519 -22.83 -33.52 5.59
C LYS A 519 -21.98 -34.29 4.57
N GLY A 520 -22.60 -34.95 3.58
CA GLY A 520 -21.92 -35.82 2.61
C GLY A 520 -20.67 -35.20 1.96
N SER A 521 -20.75 -33.97 1.46
CA SER A 521 -19.59 -33.27 0.88
C SER A 521 -18.48 -32.96 1.87
N ASN A 522 -18.79 -32.80 3.17
CA ASN A 522 -17.76 -32.71 4.20
C ASN A 522 -17.13 -34.06 4.51
N LYS A 523 -17.89 -35.17 4.52
CA LYS A 523 -17.33 -36.54 4.65
C LYS A 523 -16.26 -36.80 3.58
N THR A 524 -16.56 -36.50 2.32
CA THR A 524 -15.59 -36.61 1.20
C THR A 524 -14.37 -35.69 1.35
N ASN A 525 -14.51 -34.53 1.99
CA ASN A 525 -13.36 -33.64 2.26
C ASN A 525 -12.45 -34.24 3.34
N ILE A 526 -12.99 -34.67 4.47
CA ILE A 526 -12.19 -35.19 5.60
C ILE A 526 -11.52 -36.53 5.27
N GLN A 527 -12.17 -37.39 4.48
CA GLN A 527 -11.57 -38.60 3.90
C GLN A 527 -10.34 -38.31 3.02
N LYS A 528 -10.23 -37.09 2.47
CA LYS A 528 -9.10 -36.60 1.65
C LYS A 528 -8.16 -35.68 2.44
N GLY A 529 -8.22 -35.69 3.78
CA GLY A 529 -7.43 -34.84 4.67
C GLY A 529 -7.72 -33.33 4.58
N LYS A 530 -8.78 -32.92 3.87
CA LYS A 530 -9.20 -31.52 3.76
C LYS A 530 -10.06 -31.13 4.95
N ALA A 531 -9.82 -29.95 5.51
CA ALA A 531 -10.68 -29.42 6.56
C ALA A 531 -12.14 -29.29 6.08
N PRO A 532 -13.13 -29.70 6.87
CA PRO A 532 -14.55 -29.61 6.51
C PRO A 532 -15.01 -28.16 6.49
N PHE A 533 -16.00 -27.84 5.65
CA PHE A 533 -16.64 -26.52 5.67
C PHE A 533 -17.46 -26.32 6.94
N ALA A 534 -17.35 -25.13 7.54
CA ALA A 534 -18.24 -24.68 8.62
C ALA A 534 -19.66 -24.41 8.08
N ARG A 535 -20.61 -24.10 8.97
CA ARG A 535 -21.94 -23.61 8.56
C ARG A 535 -21.81 -22.17 8.09
N LYS A 536 -22.61 -21.75 7.11
CA LYS A 536 -22.54 -20.39 6.51
C LYS A 536 -22.53 -19.25 7.55
N LYS A 537 -23.30 -19.38 8.63
CA LYS A 537 -23.37 -18.39 9.73
C LYS A 537 -22.11 -18.30 10.61
N ASP A 538 -21.22 -19.29 10.53
CA ASP A 538 -20.01 -19.44 11.33
C ASP A 538 -18.72 -19.23 10.49
N GLN A 539 -18.89 -18.89 9.20
CA GLN A 539 -17.83 -18.49 8.26
C GLN A 539 -17.59 -16.98 8.33
N VAL A 540 -16.37 -16.52 8.02
CA VAL A 540 -16.03 -15.08 7.98
C VAL A 540 -15.08 -14.80 6.81
N GLY A 541 -15.52 -13.97 5.85
CA GLY A 541 -14.73 -13.66 4.67
C GLY A 541 -14.33 -14.93 3.90
N GLY A 542 -13.06 -15.03 3.50
CA GLY A 542 -12.51 -16.25 2.88
C GLY A 542 -12.34 -17.44 3.83
N ARG A 543 -12.53 -17.26 5.14
CA ARG A 543 -12.36 -18.32 6.15
C ARG A 543 -13.66 -19.10 6.29
N GLU A 544 -13.72 -20.20 5.54
CA GLU A 544 -14.94 -21.00 5.34
C GLU A 544 -14.95 -22.38 6.01
N ARG A 545 -13.82 -22.84 6.55
CA ARG A 545 -13.58 -24.22 7.04
C ARG A 545 -13.29 -24.25 8.52
N PHE A 546 -13.51 -25.40 9.17
CA PHE A 546 -13.05 -25.59 10.55
C PHE A 546 -11.53 -25.49 10.64
N GLU A 547 -11.06 -24.81 11.69
CA GLU A 547 -9.65 -24.48 11.92
C GLU A 547 -9.12 -25.26 13.12
N LEU A 548 -7.80 -25.50 13.15
CA LEU A 548 -7.10 -26.03 14.33
C LEU A 548 -6.35 -24.89 15.01
N HIS A 549 -6.90 -24.42 16.12
CA HIS A 549 -6.37 -23.34 16.95
C HIS A 549 -5.52 -23.91 18.10
N HIS A 550 -4.57 -23.13 18.63
CA HIS A 550 -3.72 -23.49 19.77
C HIS A 550 -4.04 -22.58 20.96
N ASP A 551 -4.56 -23.14 22.07
CA ASP A 551 -4.96 -22.40 23.29
C ASP A 551 -3.79 -21.55 23.83
N LYS A 552 -2.61 -22.16 23.97
CA LYS A 552 -1.34 -21.47 24.14
C LYS A 552 -0.70 -21.29 22.75
N PRO A 553 -0.53 -20.06 22.24
CA PRO A 553 0.01 -19.81 20.91
C PRO A 553 1.43 -20.35 20.71
N ILE A 554 1.77 -20.76 19.48
CA ILE A 554 3.11 -21.29 19.13
C ILE A 554 4.19 -20.21 19.36
N SER A 555 3.91 -18.96 18.97
CA SER A 555 4.73 -17.77 19.26
C SER A 555 4.93 -17.47 20.76
N GLN A 556 4.14 -18.07 21.65
CA GLN A 556 4.31 -18.03 23.12
C GLN A 556 4.86 -19.36 23.69
N ASP A 557 5.51 -20.16 22.84
CA ASP A 557 6.03 -21.50 23.17
C ASP A 557 4.94 -22.47 23.64
N GLY A 558 3.79 -22.43 22.96
CA GLY A 558 2.80 -23.50 22.97
C GLY A 558 3.28 -24.74 22.21
N GLY A 559 2.86 -25.92 22.67
CA GLY A 559 3.17 -27.18 22.00
C GLY A 559 2.50 -27.26 20.63
N VAL A 560 3.30 -27.36 19.56
CA VAL A 560 2.83 -27.45 18.17
C VAL A 560 1.94 -28.68 17.95
N TYR A 561 2.41 -29.84 18.44
CA TYR A 561 1.76 -31.15 18.28
C TYR A 561 1.15 -31.69 19.58
N ASP A 562 0.97 -30.83 20.60
CA ASP A 562 0.26 -31.19 21.82
C ASP A 562 -1.25 -31.11 21.58
N MET A 563 -1.90 -32.26 21.51
CA MET A 563 -3.35 -32.38 21.28
C MET A 563 -4.18 -31.86 22.47
N ASN A 564 -3.58 -31.68 23.65
CA ASN A 564 -4.24 -30.98 24.76
C ASN A 564 -4.30 -29.46 24.51
N ASN A 565 -3.29 -28.91 23.83
CA ASN A 565 -3.18 -27.50 23.44
C ASN A 565 -4.02 -27.14 22.20
N ILE A 566 -4.50 -28.12 21.43
CA ILE A 566 -5.23 -27.88 20.17
C ILE A 566 -6.75 -27.88 20.39
N ARG A 567 -7.44 -26.98 19.69
CA ARG A 567 -8.91 -26.87 19.62
C ARG A 567 -9.38 -26.87 18.17
N VAL A 568 -10.53 -27.50 17.92
CA VAL A 568 -11.29 -27.33 16.67
C VAL A 568 -12.21 -26.14 16.85
N THR A 569 -12.10 -25.16 15.96
CA THR A 569 -12.89 -23.92 15.99
C THR A 569 -13.60 -23.69 14.66
N THR A 570 -14.76 -23.02 14.70
CA THR A 570 -15.27 -22.35 13.50
C THR A 570 -14.46 -21.07 13.25
N PRO A 571 -14.36 -20.58 11.99
CA PRO A 571 -13.72 -19.31 11.67
C PRO A 571 -14.20 -18.15 12.54
N LYS A 572 -15.52 -18.02 12.68
CA LYS A 572 -16.13 -17.02 13.56
C LYS A 572 -15.66 -17.20 15.01
N ARG A 573 -15.70 -18.43 15.56
CA ARG A 573 -15.32 -18.64 16.97
C ARG A 573 -13.83 -18.42 17.22
N HIS A 574 -12.96 -18.80 16.30
CA HIS A 574 -11.51 -18.51 16.40
C HIS A 574 -11.24 -17.00 16.42
N ILE A 575 -11.96 -16.24 15.58
CA ILE A 575 -11.92 -14.77 15.60
C ILE A 575 -12.44 -14.24 16.94
N ASP A 576 -13.58 -14.74 17.44
CA ASP A 576 -14.16 -14.29 18.72
C ASP A 576 -13.25 -14.64 19.93
N ILE A 577 -12.46 -15.71 19.86
CA ILE A 577 -11.45 -16.06 20.87
C ILE A 577 -10.29 -15.05 20.86
N HIS A 578 -9.78 -14.70 19.68
CA HIS A 578 -8.63 -13.77 19.55
C HIS A 578 -9.00 -12.28 19.59
N ARG A 579 -10.26 -11.93 19.35
CA ARG A 579 -10.86 -10.64 19.72
C ARG A 579 -11.23 -10.56 21.20
N GLY A 580 -11.19 -11.69 21.90
CA GLY A 580 -11.96 -11.86 23.11
C GLY A 580 -11.42 -11.09 24.32
N LYS A 581 -12.37 -10.80 25.22
CA LYS A 581 -12.20 -10.34 26.61
C LYS A 581 -11.86 -8.86 26.78
#